data_AF-A0A3S1IG94-F1
#
_entry.id   AF-A0A3S1IG94-F1
#
_cell.length_a   1.000
_cell.length_b   1.000
_cell.length_c   1.000
_cell.angle_alpha   90.00
_cell.angle_beta   90.00
_cell.angle_gamma   90.00
#
_symmetry.space_group_name_H-M   'P 1'
#
loop_
_entity.id
_entity.type
_entity.pdbx_description
1 polymer ?
#
loop_
_entity_poly.entity_id
_entity_poly.type
_entity_poly.pdbx_seq_one_letter_code
_entity_poly.pdbx_strand_id
1 'polypeptide(L)' 'GLIAGSRPRVGDYKDAADLADYGVSVVDLSSVKGSDRFNHTKFADNPELVKMIGQRLREDDGFASDREVTDRISLLGQ' A
#
# COMPACT_ATOMS: atom_id res chain seq x y z
N GLY A 1 14.49 -3.75 17.58
CA GLY A 1 15.55 -3.02 18.27
C GLY A 1 16.20 -2.01 17.35
N LEU A 2 17.35 -2.36 16.76
CA LEU A 2 18.19 -1.39 16.02
C LEU A 2 17.64 -0.96 14.65
N ILE A 3 17.06 -1.90 13.89
CA ILE A 3 16.61 -1.66 12.50
C ILE A 3 15.28 -0.88 12.44
N ALA A 4 14.52 -0.85 13.54
CA ALA A 4 13.20 -0.20 13.61
C ALA A 4 13.25 1.15 14.38
N GLY A 5 14.41 1.81 14.44
CA GLY A 5 14.55 3.10 15.12
C GLY A 5 14.26 3.04 16.63
N SER A 6 14.69 1.96 17.29
CA SER A 6 14.42 1.70 18.72
C SER A 6 12.95 1.52 19.09
N ARG A 7 12.07 1.31 18.10
CA ARG A 7 10.66 0.98 18.30
C ARG A 7 10.35 -0.51 18.01
N PRO A 8 9.23 -1.06 18.52
CA PRO A 8 8.74 -2.37 18.09
C PRO A 8 8.49 -2.41 16.59
N ARG A 9 8.59 -3.60 15.96
CA ARG A 9 8.15 -3.75 14.56
C ARG A 9 6.64 -3.64 14.50
N VAL A 10 6.07 -3.28 13.35
CA VAL A 10 4.62 -3.07 13.18
C VAL A 10 3.79 -4.26 13.67
N GLY A 11 4.27 -5.49 13.47
CA GLY A 11 3.58 -6.71 13.95
C GLY A 11 3.69 -6.97 15.46
N ASP A 12 4.49 -6.21 16.20
CA ASP A 12 4.71 -6.39 17.65
C ASP A 12 3.87 -5.41 18.50
N TYR A 13 3.11 -4.49 17.88
CA TYR A 13 2.19 -3.59 18.59
C TYR A 13 0.93 -4.33 19.03
N LYS A 14 0.48 -4.06 20.27
CA LYS A 14 -0.74 -4.69 20.84
C LYS A 14 -2.00 -3.95 20.44
N ASP A 15 -1.91 -2.64 20.27
CA ASP A 15 -3.00 -1.79 19.81
C ASP A 15 -2.60 -1.15 18.47
N ALA A 16 -3.47 -1.25 17.47
CA ALA A 16 -3.27 -0.62 16.17
C ALA A 16 -3.41 0.90 16.24
N ALA A 17 -4.13 1.42 17.24
CA ALA A 17 -4.28 2.86 17.47
C ALA A 17 -2.93 3.53 17.77
N ASP A 18 -1.99 2.82 18.40
CA ASP A 18 -0.64 3.31 18.71
C ASP A 18 0.18 3.65 17.44
N LEU A 19 -0.20 3.08 16.29
CA LEU A 19 0.42 3.41 15.00
C LEU A 19 -0.06 4.78 14.49
N ALA A 20 -1.28 5.17 14.87
CA ALA A 20 -1.90 6.50 14.76
C ALA A 20 -0.91 7.66 14.92
N ASP A 21 -0.24 7.61 16.07
CA ASP A 21 0.60 8.68 16.61
C ASP A 21 1.88 8.92 15.81
N TYR A 22 2.20 8.05 14.85
CA TYR A 22 3.36 8.20 13.97
C TYR A 22 3.07 8.97 12.69
N GLY A 23 1.88 9.56 12.57
CA GLY A 23 1.49 10.34 11.39
C GLY A 23 1.23 9.46 10.16
N VAL A 24 1.04 8.16 10.36
CA VAL A 24 0.64 7.22 9.31
C VAL A 24 -0.88 7.11 9.29
N SER A 25 -1.45 6.86 8.11
CA SER A 25 -2.87 6.55 8.00
C SER A 25 -3.09 5.08 8.33
N VAL A 26 -3.91 4.78 9.35
CA VAL A 26 -4.22 3.42 9.78
C VAL A 26 -5.58 3.01 9.23
N VAL A 27 -5.61 1.92 8.46
CA VAL A 27 -6.84 1.35 7.90
C VAL A 27 -7.08 -0.01 8.56
N ASP A 28 -8.15 -0.12 9.35
CA ASP A 28 -8.54 -1.39 9.98
C ASP A 28 -9.29 -2.29 8.99
N LEU A 29 -8.73 -3.48 8.73
CA LEU A 29 -9.28 -4.52 7.86
C LEU A 29 -9.58 -5.81 8.63
N SER A 30 -9.74 -5.73 9.96
CA SER A 30 -10.03 -6.86 10.85
C SER A 30 -11.32 -7.60 10.47
N SER A 31 -12.32 -6.87 9.96
CA SER A 31 -13.62 -7.42 9.54
C SER A 31 -13.64 -8.06 8.15
N VAL A 32 -12.67 -7.74 7.30
CA VAL A 32 -12.50 -8.34 5.96
C VAL A 32 -11.92 -9.75 6.14
N LYS A 33 -12.27 -10.71 5.28
CA LYS A 33 -11.67 -12.06 5.29
C LYS A 33 -10.97 -12.32 3.96
N GLY A 34 -9.78 -12.93 4.01
CA GLY A 34 -9.09 -13.41 2.81
C GLY A 34 -9.58 -14.80 2.44
N SER A 35 -9.30 -15.23 1.20
CA SER A 35 -9.62 -16.58 0.73
C SER A 35 -8.66 -17.64 1.30
N ASP A 36 -7.48 -17.25 1.78
CA ASP A 36 -6.51 -18.14 2.42
C ASP A 36 -6.60 -18.15 3.97
N ARG A 37 -6.08 -19.21 4.58
CA ARG A 37 -6.13 -19.45 6.03
C ARG A 37 -5.38 -18.39 6.86
N PHE A 38 -4.40 -17.73 6.26
CA PHE A 38 -3.55 -16.70 6.87
C PHE A 38 -3.99 -15.28 6.51
N ASN A 39 -5.06 -15.13 5.73
CA ASN A 39 -5.58 -13.85 5.25
C ASN A 39 -4.58 -13.02 4.41
N HIS A 40 -3.56 -13.63 3.82
CA HIS A 40 -2.54 -12.94 3.02
C HIS A 40 -3.13 -12.32 1.74
N THR A 41 -4.18 -12.92 1.18
CA THR A 41 -4.82 -12.41 -0.04
C THR A 41 -5.87 -11.33 0.22
N LYS A 42 -6.15 -10.93 1.48
CA LYS A 42 -7.17 -9.91 1.82
C LYS A 42 -7.08 -8.64 0.96
N PHE A 43 -5.86 -8.17 0.71
CA PHE A 43 -5.61 -6.97 -0.08
C PHE A 43 -5.77 -7.22 -1.58
N ALA A 44 -5.37 -8.40 -2.08
CA ALA A 44 -5.45 -8.76 -3.49
C ALA A 44 -6.87 -9.16 -3.92
N ASP A 45 -7.65 -9.74 -3.00
CA ASP A 45 -9.00 -10.25 -3.25
C ASP A 45 -10.07 -9.15 -3.16
N ASN A 46 -9.70 -7.91 -2.81
CA ASN A 46 -10.60 -6.76 -2.82
C ASN A 46 -10.33 -5.86 -4.05
N PRO A 47 -11.05 -6.06 -5.17
CA PRO A 47 -10.79 -5.33 -6.41
C PRO A 47 -10.98 -3.82 -6.28
N GLU A 48 -11.89 -3.35 -5.42
CA GLU A 48 -12.10 -1.92 -5.19
C GLU A 48 -10.93 -1.30 -4.42
N LEU A 49 -10.40 -2.00 -3.40
CA LEU A 49 -9.21 -1.56 -2.68
C LEU A 49 -7.98 -1.48 -3.60
N VAL A 50 -7.79 -2.49 -4.46
CA VAL A 50 -6.69 -2.51 -5.44
C VAL A 50 -6.79 -1.33 -6.41
N LYS A 51 -8.00 -1.02 -6.92
CA LYS A 51 -8.21 0.15 -7.79
C LYS A 51 -7.88 1.46 -7.10
N MET A 52 -8.33 1.65 -5.86
CA MET A 52 -8.05 2.87 -5.09
C MET A 52 -6.55 3.05 -4.81
N ILE A 53 -5.85 1.97 -4.41
CA ILE A 53 -4.39 1.99 -4.24
C ILE A 53 -3.70 2.33 -5.56
N GLY A 54 -4.09 1.67 -6.66
CA GLY A 54 -3.53 1.93 -7.99
C GLY A 54 -3.78 3.37 -8.48
N GLN A 55 -4.95 3.94 -8.18
CA GLN A 55 -5.23 5.34 -8.47
C GLN A 55 -4.32 6.26 -7.67
N ARG A 56 -4.24 6.07 -6.34
CA ARG A 56 -3.41 6.93 -5.49
C ARG A 56 -1.93 6.85 -5.84
N LEU A 57 -1.42 5.66 -6.17
CA LEU A 57 -0.03 5.47 -6.61
C LEU A 57 0.29 6.21 -7.92
N ARG A 58 -0.69 6.36 -8.82
CA ARG A 58 -0.54 7.17 -10.05
C ARG A 58 -0.59 8.67 -9.77
N GLU A 59 -1.26 9.09 -8.70
CA GLU A 59 -1.37 10.50 -8.31
C GLU A 59 -0.16 11.02 -7.51
N ASP A 60 0.57 10.15 -6.79
CA ASP A 60 1.69 10.52 -5.90
C ASP A 60 3.07 10.57 -6.61
N ASP A 61 3.10 10.72 -7.94
CA ASP A 61 4.30 10.83 -8.79
C ASP A 61 5.30 9.64 -8.74
N GLY A 62 4.96 8.55 -8.04
CA GLY A 62 5.82 7.36 -7.90
C GLY A 62 5.81 6.39 -9.09
N PHE A 63 4.87 6.57 -10.02
CA PHE A 63 4.77 5.81 -11.27
C PHE A 63 4.68 6.79 -12.44
N ALA A 64 5.29 6.42 -13.56
CA ALA A 64 5.16 7.19 -14.79
C ALA A 64 3.68 7.40 -15.10
N SER A 65 3.27 8.66 -15.21
CA SER A 65 1.91 8.99 -15.62
C SER A 65 1.62 8.39 -16.99
N ASP A 66 0.34 8.16 -17.32
CA ASP A 66 -0.06 7.66 -18.65
C ASP A 66 0.53 8.51 -19.79
N ARG A 67 0.70 9.82 -19.54
CA ARG A 67 1.42 10.74 -20.44
C ARG A 67 2.90 10.39 -20.57
N GLU A 68 3.60 10.25 -19.46
CA GLU A 68 5.04 9.93 -19.47
C GLU A 68 5.31 8.56 -20.13
N VAL A 69 4.43 7.58 -19.92
CA VAL A 69 4.51 6.28 -20.61
C VAL A 69 4.34 6.47 -22.13
N THR A 70 3.34 7.25 -22.56
CA THR A 70 3.08 7.55 -23.97
C THR A 70 4.25 8.28 -24.62
N ASP A 71 4.85 9.25 -23.93
CA ASP A 71 6.00 10.03 -24.40
C ASP A 71 7.25 9.15 -24.56
N ARG A 72 7.51 8.25 -23.60
CA ARG A 72 8.60 7.27 -23.67
C ARG A 72 8.43 6.27 -24.81
N ILE A 73 7.22 5.77 -25.04
CA ILE A 73 6.94 4.87 -26.17
C ILE A 73 7.19 5.58 -27.51
N SER A 74 6.80 6.84 -27.60
CA SER A 74 7.01 7.66 -28.81
C SER A 74 8.49 7.90 -29.10
N LEU A 75 9.32 8.01 -28.06
CA LEU A 75 10.78 8.14 -28.16
C LEU A 75 11.49 6.84 -28.63
N LEU A 76 10.92 5.67 -28.38
CA LEU A 76 11.47 4.39 -28.85
C LEU A 76 11.19 4.12 -30.34
N GLY A 77 10.25 4.86 -30.93
CA GLY A 77 9.89 4.77 -32.35
C GLY A 77 10.68 5.70 -33.28
N GLN A 78 11.64 6.48 -32.76
CA GLN A 78 12.58 7.33 -33.50
C GLN A 78 13.97 6.69 -33.52
#